data_AF-A0A917J1T9-F1
#
_entry.id   AF-A0A917J1T9-F1
#
_cell.length_a   1.000
_cell.length_b   1.000
_cell.length_c   1.000
_cell.angle_alpha   90.00
_cell.angle_beta   90.00
_cell.angle_gamma   90.00
#
_symmetry.space_group_name_H-M   'P 1'
#
loop_
_entity.id
_entity.type
_entity.pdbx_description
1 polymer ?
#
loop_
_entity_poly.entity_id
_entity_poly.type
_entity_poly.pdbx_seq_one_letter_code
_entity_poly.pdbx_strand_id
1 'polypeptide(L)'
;MKKVKIFAADAYDRLQQVVNEWLRENKDINVLTSNLETVQKTATEYLFYILYTAIDQEEKGKLQTLAVVDQSAASVETNKVVEVITNPEVTIKN
;
A
#
# COMPACT_ATOMS: atom_id res chain seq x y z
N MET A 1 9.11 4.90 16.33
CA MET A 1 8.83 6.22 16.96
C MET A 1 7.81 6.98 16.11
N LYS A 2 6.79 7.60 16.72
CA LYS A 2 5.79 8.42 16.01
C LYS A 2 6.32 9.85 15.79
N LYS A 3 6.02 10.44 14.64
CA LYS A 3 6.43 11.79 14.24
C LYS A 3 5.24 12.56 13.66
N VAL A 4 5.28 13.89 13.75
CA VAL A 4 4.24 14.78 13.21
C VAL A 4 4.87 15.71 12.17
N LYS A 5 4.17 15.92 11.05
CA LYS A 5 4.50 16.93 10.04
C LYS A 5 3.28 17.83 9.85
N ILE A 6 3.50 19.14 9.86
CA ILE A 6 2.46 20.16 9.65
C ILE A 6 2.80 20.93 8.38
N PHE A 7 1.79 21.20 7.58
CA PHE A 7 1.82 22.00 6.36
C PHE A 7 0.83 23.14 6.50
N ALA A 8 1.19 24.31 5.98
CA ALA A 8 0.34 25.49 5.97
C ALA A 8 0.40 26.13 4.58
N ALA A 9 -0.75 26.51 4.04
CA ALA A 9 -0.81 27.32 2.83
C ALA A 9 -2.06 28.19 2.80
N ASP A 10 -1.96 29.30 2.06
CA ASP A 10 -3.03 30.26 1.78
C ASP A 10 -4.06 29.74 0.76
N ALA A 11 -3.69 28.74 -0.03
CA ALA A 11 -4.56 28.10 -1.02
C ALA A 11 -4.53 26.57 -0.87
N TYR A 12 -5.68 25.93 -1.04
CA TYR A 12 -5.82 24.49 -0.97
C TYR A 12 -4.94 23.76 -1.99
N ASP A 13 -4.91 24.25 -3.24
CA ASP A 13 -4.09 23.63 -4.31
C ASP A 13 -2.60 23.64 -3.97
N ARG A 14 -2.13 24.74 -3.36
CA ARG A 14 -0.75 24.87 -2.91
C ARG A 14 -0.44 23.93 -1.76
N LEU A 15 -1.36 23.79 -0.80
CA LEU A 15 -1.24 22.83 0.29
C LEU A 15 -1.12 21.40 -0.26
N GLN A 16 -2.02 21.03 -1.17
CA GLN A 16 -2.03 19.72 -1.81
C GLN A 16 -0.71 19.45 -2.55
N GLN A 17 -0.19 20.43 -3.28
CA GLN A 17 1.09 20.29 -3.98
C GLN A 17 2.24 19.98 -3.01
N VAL A 18 2.39 20.78 -1.95
CA VAL A 18 3.48 20.62 -0.97
C VAL A 18 3.36 19.30 -0.20
N VAL A 19 2.14 18.91 0.17
CA VAL A 19 1.87 17.61 0.84
C VAL A 19 2.27 16.45 -0.08
N ASN A 20 1.86 16.49 -1.35
CA ASN A 20 2.15 15.43 -2.31
C ASN A 20 3.65 15.32 -2.63
N GLU A 21 4.35 16.46 -2.72
CA GLU A 21 5.80 16.49 -2.89
C GLU A 21 6.50 15.83 -1.70
N TRP A 22 6.11 16.20 -0.48
CA TRP A 22 6.68 15.62 0.73
C TRP A 22 6.41 14.11 0.83
N LEU A 23 5.20 13.64 0.52
CA LEU A 23 4.88 12.20 0.51
C LEU A 23 5.69 11.43 -0.54
N ARG A 24 5.99 12.05 -1.68
CA ARG A 24 6.82 11.43 -2.73
C ARG A 24 8.26 11.23 -2.27
N GLU A 25 8.79 12.18 -1.50
CA GLU A 25 10.14 12.12 -0.92
C GLU A 25 10.22 11.14 0.26
N ASN A 26 9.12 10.95 1.01
CA ASN A 26 9.07 10.18 2.24
C ASN A 26 8.31 8.86 2.04
N LYS A 27 8.79 7.98 1.16
CA LYS A 27 8.12 6.70 0.82
C LYS A 27 8.18 5.65 1.92
N ASP A 28 9.14 5.77 2.85
CA ASP A 28 9.37 4.81 3.93
C ASP A 28 8.65 5.22 5.22
N ILE A 29 7.43 5.75 5.09
CA ILE A 29 6.57 6.12 6.22
C ILE A 29 5.22 5.42 6.13
N ASN A 30 4.66 5.10 7.28
CA ASN A 30 3.26 4.71 7.42
C ASN A 30 2.48 5.88 8.03
N VAL A 31 1.43 6.33 7.35
CA VAL A 31 0.57 7.42 7.84
C VAL A 31 -0.46 6.82 8.79
N LEU A 32 -0.44 7.28 10.04
CA LEU A 32 -1.34 6.80 11.09
C LEU A 32 -2.65 7.59 11.12
N THR A 33 -2.56 8.92 10.98
CA THR A 33 -3.73 9.81 10.90
C THR A 33 -3.33 11.12 10.23
N SER A 34 -4.30 11.79 9.64
CA SER A 34 -4.17 13.13 9.09
C SER A 34 -5.47 13.90 9.28
N ASN A 35 -5.36 15.23 9.27
CA ASN A 35 -6.51 16.10 9.26
C ASN A 35 -6.20 17.39 8.53
N LEU A 36 -7.26 18.01 8.03
CA LEU A 36 -7.25 19.32 7.43
C LEU A 36 -8.04 20.26 8.32
N GLU A 37 -7.42 21.37 8.70
CA GLU A 37 -8.06 22.45 9.41
C GLU A 37 -8.02 23.71 8.55
N THR A 38 -9.07 24.50 8.62
CA THR A 38 -9.11 25.83 8.01
C THR A 38 -9.14 26.84 9.12
N VAL A 39 -8.15 27.73 9.15
CA VAL A 39 -8.02 28.77 10.15
C VAL A 39 -8.29 30.11 9.48
N GLN A 40 -9.18 30.91 10.07
CA GLN A 40 -9.42 32.29 9.65
C GLN A 40 -9.03 33.23 10.78
N LYS A 41 -7.80 33.77 10.71
CA LYS A 41 -7.35 34.84 11.62
C LYS A 41 -7.43 36.21 10.94
N THR A 42 -6.76 36.35 9.79
CA THR A 42 -6.72 37.58 8.98
C THR A 42 -7.00 37.28 7.50
N ALA A 43 -6.57 36.11 7.02
CA ALA A 43 -6.92 35.49 5.75
C ALA A 43 -7.25 34.00 5.99
N THR A 44 -7.83 33.34 4.99
CA THR A 44 -8.05 31.89 5.05
C THR A 44 -6.70 31.19 4.89
N GLU A 45 -6.35 30.37 5.88
CA GLU A 45 -5.16 29.51 5.86
C GLU A 45 -5.58 28.06 6.07
N TYR A 46 -5.05 27.17 5.25
CA TYR A 46 -5.27 25.74 5.33
C TYR A 46 -4.10 25.08 6.03
N LEU A 47 -4.37 24.34 7.09
CA LEU A 47 -3.40 23.58 7.86
C LEU A 47 -3.65 22.09 7.65
N PHE A 48 -2.63 21.35 7.22
CA PHE A 48 -2.68 19.90 7.13
C PHE A 48 -1.67 19.28 8.07
N TYR A 49 -2.10 18.36 8.92
CA TYR A 49 -1.19 17.59 9.77
C TYR A 49 -1.19 16.12 9.38
N ILE A 50 -0.01 15.50 9.51
CA ILE A 50 0.21 14.07 9.32
C ILE A 50 0.93 13.53 10.56
N LEU A 51 0.33 12.55 11.22
CA LEU A 51 1.00 11.69 12.19
C LEU A 51 1.49 10.44 11.47
N TYR A 52 2.78 10.14 11.53
CA TYR A 52 3.39 9.04 10.80
C TYR A 52 4.44 8.29 11.63
N THR A 53 4.78 7.08 11.21
CA THR A 53 5.93 6.30 11.71
C THR A 53 6.82 5.92 10.54
N ALA A 54 8.11 5.70 10.78
CA ALA A 54 8.96 5.06 9.77
C ALA A 54 8.51 3.60 9.60
N ILE A 55 8.52 3.11 8.36
CA ILE A 55 8.38 1.67 8.08
C ILE A 55 9.71 1.02 8.42
N ASP A 56 9.69 0.03 9.31
CA ASP A 56 10.90 -0.74 9.62
C ASP A 56 11.29 -1.59 8.40
N GLN A 57 12.59 -1.72 8.12
CA GLN A 57 13.05 -2.45 6.93
C GLN A 57 12.60 -3.92 6.94
N GLU A 58 12.36 -4.50 8.12
CA GLU A 58 11.82 -5.85 8.28
C GLU A 58 10.36 -5.97 7.83
N GLU A 59 9.53 -4.95 8.09
CA GLU A 59 8.14 -4.89 7.58
C GLU A 59 8.10 -4.63 6.08
N LYS A 60 9.04 -3.84 5.55
CA LYS A 60 9.19 -3.60 4.11
C LYS A 60 9.47 -4.91 3.35
N GLY A 61 10.29 -5.79 3.90
CA GLY A 61 10.54 -7.13 3.35
C GLY A 61 9.32 -8.04 3.36
N LYS A 62 8.50 -8.00 4.43
CA LYS A 62 7.25 -8.77 4.54
C LYS A 62 6.19 -8.29 3.53
N LEU A 63 5.99 -6.98 3.39
CA LEU A 63 5.05 -6.39 2.43
C LEU A 63 5.42 -6.68 0.97
N GLN A 64 6.71 -6.61 0.62
CA GLN A 64 7.18 -6.96 -0.72
C GLN A 64 6.95 -8.45 -1.04
N THR A 65 7.17 -9.33 -0.07
CA THR A 65 6.95 -10.77 -0.23
C THR A 65 5.47 -11.08 -0.45
N LEU A 66 4.56 -10.45 0.31
CA LEU A 66 3.11 -10.59 0.15
C LEU A 66 2.62 -10.15 -1.24
N ALA A 67 3.12 -9.01 -1.75
CA ALA A 67 2.74 -8.51 -3.08
C ALA A 67 3.20 -9.44 -4.23
N VAL A 68 4.39 -10.06 -4.11
CA VAL A 68 4.88 -11.04 -5.08
C VAL A 68 4.03 -12.31 -5.06
N VAL A 69 3.64 -12.79 -3.87
CA VAL A 69 2.80 -13.99 -3.74
C VAL A 69 1.42 -13.77 -4.35
N ASP A 70 0.82 -12.59 -4.15
CA ASP A 70 -0.50 -12.26 -4.72
C ASP A 70 -0.47 -12.15 -6.25
N GLN A 71 0.58 -11.53 -6.83
CA GLN A 71 0.79 -11.54 -8.28
C GLN A 71 1.06 -12.93 -8.85
N SER A 72 1.69 -13.82 -8.08
CA SER A 72 1.97 -15.20 -8.49
C SER A 72 0.72 -16.09 -8.46
N ALA A 73 -0.23 -15.80 -7.57
CA ALA A 73 -1.50 -16.52 -7.49
C ALA A 73 -2.48 -16.16 -8.62
N ALA A 74 -2.33 -14.98 -9.24
CA ALA A 74 -3.17 -14.51 -10.33
C ALA A 74 -2.79 -15.06 -11.73
N SER A 75 -1.68 -15.82 -11.85
CA SER A 75 -1.19 -16.37 -13.12
C SER A 75 -1.12 -17.90 -13.11
N VAL A 76 -2.26 -18.53 -12.85
CA VAL A 76 -2.49 -19.92 -13.25
C VAL A 76 -3.62 -19.92 -14.28
N GLU A 77 -3.30 -19.48 -15.50
CA GLU A 77 -4.17 -19.73 -16.65
C GLU A 77 -4.18 -21.25 -16.92
N THR A 78 -5.35 -21.82 -16.65
CA THR A 78 -5.81 -23.13 -17.04
C THR A 78 -5.56 -23.40 -18.53
N ASN A 79 -4.67 -24.33 -18.86
CA ASN A 79 -4.77 -25.07 -20.11
C ASN A 79 -3.97 -26.38 -20.04
N LYS A 80 -4.63 -27.44 -19.56
CA LYS A 80 -4.43 -28.80 -20.06
C LYS A 80 -5.60 -29.66 -19.63
N VAL A 81 -6.54 -29.83 -20.55
CA VAL A 81 -7.42 -30.99 -20.57
C VAL A 81 -6.52 -32.21 -20.63
N VAL A 82 -6.43 -32.97 -19.54
CA VAL A 82 -5.94 -34.34 -19.59
C VAL A 82 -7.17 -35.22 -19.64
N GLU A 83 -7.55 -35.65 -20.85
CA GLU A 83 -8.38 -36.84 -21.00
C GLU A 83 -7.60 -38.02 -20.43
N VAL A 84 -7.99 -38.49 -19.24
CA VAL A 84 -7.62 -39.83 -18.77
C VAL A 84 -8.80 -40.74 -19.09
N ILE A 85 -8.79 -41.29 -20.30
CA ILE A 85 -9.63 -42.45 -20.61
C ILE A 85 -9.07 -43.62 -19.79
N THR A 86 -9.96 -44.21 -19.02
CA THR A 86 -9.77 -45.33 -18.09
C THR A 86 -9.24 -46.60 -18.77
N ASN A 87 -8.13 -47.15 -18.28
CA ASN A 87 -7.86 -48.59 -18.37
C ASN A 87 -8.07 -49.21 -16.99
N PRO A 88 -9.19 -49.88 -16.71
CA PRO A 88 -9.31 -50.76 -15.57
C PRO A 88 -8.84 -52.14 -16.02
N GLU A 89 -7.71 -52.61 -15.53
CA GLU A 89 -7.64 -53.98 -15.00
C GLU A 89 -6.37 -54.17 -14.17
N VAL A 90 -6.65 -54.28 -12.88
CA VAL A 90 -5.76 -54.50 -11.75
C VAL A 90 -5.37 -55.98 -11.75
N THR A 91 -4.07 -56.27 -11.74
CA THR A 91 -3.57 -57.61 -11.36
C THR A 91 -3.79 -57.82 -9.87
N ILE A 92 -4.72 -58.70 -9.50
CA ILE A 92 -4.79 -59.27 -8.14
C ILE A 92 -4.32 -60.72 -8.21
N LYS A 93 -3.27 -61.04 -7.44
CA LYS A 93 -2.72 -62.38 -7.24
C LYS A 93 -3.65 -63.23 -6.38
N ASN A 94 -3.75 -64.52 -6.71
CA ASN A 94 -3.44 -65.63 -5.80
C ASN A 94 -2.96 -66.84 -6.59
#